data_AF-A0AAW7FSY9-F1
#
_entry.id   AF-A0AAW7FSY9-F1
#
_cell.length_a   1.000
_cell.length_b   1.000
_cell.length_c   1.000
_cell.angle_alpha   90.00
_cell.angle_beta   90.00
_cell.angle_gamma   90.00
#
_symmetry.space_group_name_H-M   'P 1'
#
loop_
_entity.id
_entity.type
_entity.pdbx_description
1 polymer ?
#
loop_
_entity_poly.entity_id
_entity_poly.type
_entity_poly.pdbx_seq_one_letter_code
_entity_poly.pdbx_strand_id
1 'polypeptide(L)' 'MAMKYSWFHHHECTTEQANELVASYRRRGATVERSLNRDNITWTVSVQLPESEKAPRPSKVWQNRAWG' A
#
# COMPACT_ATOMS: atom_id res chain seq x y z
N MET A 1 17.90 11.22 9.06
CA MET A 1 17.43 9.87 8.66
C MET A 1 16.91 9.99 7.24
N ALA A 2 17.53 9.31 6.28
CA ALA A 2 16.99 9.24 4.92
C ALA A 2 15.72 8.39 4.97
N MET A 3 14.62 8.87 4.36
CA MET A 3 13.39 8.10 4.25
C MET A 3 13.66 6.89 3.36
N LYS A 4 13.49 5.68 3.90
CA LYS A 4 13.55 4.44 3.11
C LYS A 4 12.28 4.38 2.27
N TYR A 5 12.39 3.97 1.02
CA TYR A 5 11.25 3.76 0.15
C TYR A 5 11.16 2.27 -0.18
N SER A 6 9.97 1.70 -0.06
CA SER A 6 9.70 0.35 -0.51
C SER A 6 8.56 0.34 -1.52
N TRP A 7 8.54 -0.72 -2.31
CA TRP A 7 7.48 -0.98 -3.26
C TRP A 7 6.42 -1.85 -2.60
N PHE A 8 5.21 -1.32 -2.52
CA PHE A 8 4.04 -2.06 -2.09
C PHE A 8 3.27 -2.53 -3.32
N HIS A 9 2.93 -3.82 -3.38
CA HIS A 9 2.26 -4.42 -4.51
C HIS A 9 0.83 -4.83 -4.13
N HIS A 10 -0.14 -4.32 -4.89
CA HIS A 10 -1.52 -4.81 -4.86
C HIS A 10 -1.69 -5.79 -6.01
N HIS A 11 -1.86 -7.06 -5.69
CA HIS A 11 -2.11 -8.11 -6.68
C HIS A 11 -3.61 -8.27 -6.95
N GLU A 12 -3.94 -8.90 -8.08
CA GLU A 12 -5.30 -9.34 -8.41
C GLU A 12 -6.37 -8.23 -8.41
N CYS A 13 -5.99 -6.99 -8.72
CA CYS A 13 -6.93 -5.88 -8.77
C CYS A 13 -7.74 -5.90 -10.07
N THR A 14 -9.04 -5.60 -9.98
CA THR A 14 -9.86 -5.30 -11.17
C THR A 14 -9.47 -3.96 -11.79
N THR A 15 -9.86 -3.72 -13.04
CA THR A 15 -9.54 -2.46 -13.75
C THR A 15 -10.04 -1.22 -13.00
N GLU A 16 -11.25 -1.27 -12.43
CA GLU A 16 -11.81 -0.17 -11.65
C GLU A 16 -11.03 0.07 -10.37
N GLN A 17 -10.73 -0.99 -9.60
CA GLN A 17 -9.93 -0.88 -8.39
C GLN A 17 -8.51 -0.36 -8.68
N ALA A 18 -7.88 -0.85 -9.74
CA ALA A 18 -6.55 -0.38 -10.14
C ALA A 18 -6.55 1.11 -10.48
N ASN A 19 -7.56 1.58 -11.22
CA ASN A 19 -7.69 3.01 -11.55
C ASN A 19 -7.94 3.86 -10.30
N GLU A 20 -8.79 3.41 -9.37
CA GLU A 20 -9.04 4.11 -8.12
C GLU A 20 -7.78 4.18 -7.24
N LEU A 21 -7.05 3.06 -7.11
CA LEU A 21 -5.78 3.00 -6.37
C LEU A 21 -4.76 3.96 -6.97
N VAL A 22 -4.56 3.92 -8.30
CA VAL A 22 -3.64 4.83 -9.01
C VAL A 22 -4.03 6.29 -8.76
N ALA A 23 -5.31 6.64 -8.87
CA ALA A 23 -5.78 8.01 -8.65
C ALA A 23 -5.58 8.46 -7.18
N SER A 24 -5.89 7.59 -6.21
CA SER A 24 -5.73 7.86 -4.79
C SER A 24 -4.25 8.09 -4.41
N TYR A 25 -3.35 7.22 -4.87
CA TYR A 25 -1.91 7.35 -4.61
C TYR A 25 -1.28 8.54 -5.33
N ARG A 26 -1.66 8.81 -6.59
CA ARG A 26 -1.23 10.02 -7.30
C ARG A 26 -1.66 11.29 -6.59
N ARG A 27 -2.89 11.34 -6.05
CA ARG A 27 -3.37 12.47 -5.24
C ARG A 27 -2.54 12.67 -3.98
N ARG A 28 -2.00 11.58 -3.41
CA ARG A 28 -1.06 11.62 -2.26
C ARG A 28 0.38 11.95 -2.66
N GLY A 29 0.68 12.11 -3.95
CA GLY A 29 2.03 12.38 -4.47
C GLY A 29 2.95 11.16 -4.49
N ALA A 30 2.41 9.94 -4.39
CA ALA A 30 3.19 8.71 -4.46
C ALA A 30 3.40 8.24 -5.90
N THR A 31 4.58 7.68 -6.19
CA THR A 31 4.90 7.09 -7.49
C THR A 31 4.17 5.75 -7.62
N VAL A 32 3.41 5.59 -8.70
CA VAL A 32 2.63 4.38 -8.98
C VAL A 32 2.93 3.85 -10.36
N GLU A 33 3.09 2.54 -10.45
CA GLU A 33 3.15 1.75 -11.66
C GLU A 33 1.99 0.76 -11.69
N ARG A 34 1.44 0.51 -12.88
CA ARG A 34 0.44 -0.54 -13.09
C ARG A 34 0.94 -1.49 -14.16
N SER A 35 0.84 -2.79 -13.89
CA SER A 35 1.23 -3.86 -14.80
C SER A 35 0.04 -4.78 -15.01
N LEU A 36 -0.24 -5.14 -16.26
CA LEU A 36 -1.25 -6.14 -16.57
C LEU A 36 -0.68 -7.52 -16.27
N ASN A 37 -1.41 -8.35 -15.52
CA ASN A 37 -0.98 -9.70 -15.20
C ASN A 37 -1.15 -10.63 -16.41
N ARG A 38 -0.47 -11.78 -16.34
CA ARG A 38 -0.48 -12.79 -17.42
C ARG A 38 -1.88 -13.32 -17.73
N ASP A 39 -2.78 -13.25 -16.76
CA ASP A 39 -4.19 -13.64 -16.88
C ASP A 39 -5.02 -12.66 -17.73
N ASN A 40 -4.44 -11.52 -18.17
CA ASN A 40 -5.06 -10.45 -18.98
C ASN A 40 -6.35 -9.83 -18.41
N ILE A 41 -6.79 -10.27 -17.24
CA ILE A 41 -8.00 -9.82 -16.55
C ILE A 41 -7.63 -8.97 -15.33
N THR A 42 -6.55 -9.34 -14.64
CA THR A 42 -6.14 -8.70 -13.39
C THR A 42 -4.97 -7.75 -13.60
N TRP A 43 -4.93 -6.72 -12.76
CA TRP A 43 -3.86 -5.74 -12.70
C TRP A 43 -3.06 -5.92 -11.42
N THR A 44 -1.74 -5.72 -11.51
CA THR A 44 -0.87 -5.50 -10.36
C THR A 44 -0.50 -4.02 -10.29
N VAL A 45 -0.79 -3.38 -9.16
CA VAL A 45 -0.44 -1.97 -8.92
C VAL A 45 0.71 -1.93 -7.92
N SER A 46 1.85 -1.39 -8.37
CA SER A 46 3.04 -1.18 -7.54
C SER A 46 3.12 0.28 -7.15
N VAL A 47 3.21 0.57 -5.85
CA VAL A 47 3.34 1.93 -5.33
C VAL A 47 4.60 2.07 -4.51
N GLN A 48 5.36 3.13 -4.78
CA GLN A 48 6.51 3.50 -3.98
C GLN A 48 6.04 4.32 -2.78
N LEU A 49 6.17 3.75 -1.58
CA LEU A 49 5.79 4.40 -0.34
C LEU A 49 7.02 4.59 0.56
N PRO A 50 7.08 5.70 1.31
CA PRO A 50 8.09 5.84 2.34
C PRO A 50 7.81 4.83 3.45
N GLU A 51 8.78 3.98 3.75
CA GLU A 51 8.73 3.09 4.89
C GLU A 51 8.87 3.91 6.18
N SER A 52 7.86 3.81 7.03
CA SER A 52 8.00 4.24 8.42
C SER A 52 8.78 3.16 9.15
N GLU A 53 10.02 3.45 9.56
CA GLU A 53 10.80 2.57 10.46
C GLU A 53 10.09 2.31 11.80
N LYS A 54 9.13 3.16 12.16
CA LYS A 54 8.31 2.98 13.35
C LYS A 54 7.04 2.21 12.98
N ALA A 55 6.87 1.04 13.61
CA ALA A 55 5.60 0.35 13.62
C ALA A 55 4.48 1.32 14.07
N PRO A 56 3.28 1.21 13.49
CA PRO A 56 2.14 1.99 13.95
C PRO A 56 1.94 1.75 15.45
N ARG A 57 1.71 2.83 16.20
CA ARG A 57 1.47 2.71 17.64
C ARG A 57 0.28 1.78 17.85
N PRO A 58 0.43 0.67 18.60
CA PRO A 58 -0.66 -0.26 18.82
C PRO A 58 -1.81 0.48 19.50
N SER A 59 -3.03 0.27 19.00
CA SER A 59 -4.22 0.88 19.59
C SER A 59 -4.44 0.33 21.00
N LYS A 60 -4.68 1.20 21.97
CA LYS A 60 -4.97 0.78 23.36
C LYS A 60 -6.36 0.15 23.52
N VAL A 61 -7.20 0.21 22.49
CA VAL A 61 -8.60 -0.24 22.49
C VAL A 61 -8.75 -1.71 22.85
N TRP A 62 -7.83 -2.57 22.39
CA TRP A 62 -7.87 -4.02 22.60
C TRP A 62 -6.75 -4.54 23.51
N GLN A 63 -6.05 -3.64 24.23
CA GLN A 63 -5.00 -4.06 25.16
C GLN A 63 -5.59 -4.33 26.54
N ASN A 64 -5.58 -5.60 26.96
CA ASN A 64 -5.98 -5.98 28.30
C ASN A 64 -4.86 -5.64 29.30
N ARG A 65 -5.19 -4.86 30.35
CA ARG A 65 -4.27 -4.44 31.41
C ARG A 65 -3.67 -5.61 32.21
N ALA A 66 -4.30 -6.79 32.16
CA ALA A 66 -3.83 -7.99 32.86
C ALA A 66 -2.70 -8.75 32.14
N TRP A 67 -2.42 -8.41 30.88
CA TRP A 67 -1.43 -9.11 30.03
C TRP A 67 -0.15 -8.29 29.82
N GLY A 68 0.21 -7.48 30.83
CA GLY A 68 1.44 -6.67 30.82
C GLY A 68 2.70 -7.52 30.82
#